data_AF-A0A945SRY4-F1
#
_entry.id   AF-A0A945SRY4-F1
#
_cell.length_a   1.000
_cell.length_b   1.000
_cell.length_c   1.000
_cell.angle_alpha   90.00
_cell.angle_beta   90.00
_cell.angle_gamma   90.00
#
_symmetry.space_group_name_H-M   'P 1'
#
loop_
_entity.id
_entity.type
_entity.pdbx_description
1 polymer ?
#
loop_
_entity_poly.entity_id
_entity_poly.type
_entity_poly.pdbx_seq_one_letter_code
_entity_poly.pdbx_strand_id
1 'polypeptide(L)'
;FRNYIADPDEWCNCFKVAADGPPGLWRLVFPADPEADEEALLADDFVQEKMQKFFKRDSDYDIVHRNLYNVHQRVASTFRLGRVLLAGDSAHVNNSIGGMGLNGGIQDAVNLTDKLAAVIVDGEDENLMDLYDKQRRTYAVEFVQEQTIANKKRLEATDPEARAANMQNLREMAGDPAKARNFLLGASMITAMRRNAEMTMEDA
;
A
#
# COMPACT_ATOMS: atom_id res chain seq x y z
N PHE A 1 1.79 13.78 6.99
CA PHE A 1 0.37 13.87 7.37
C PHE A 1 -0.44 12.96 6.44
N ARG A 2 -1.05 11.89 6.98
CA ARG A 2 -1.93 10.98 6.24
C ARG A 2 -3.13 10.66 7.11
N ASN A 3 -4.33 10.83 6.56
CA ASN A 3 -5.60 10.62 7.22
C ASN A 3 -6.47 9.69 6.37
N TYR A 4 -7.06 8.69 7.03
CA TYR A 4 -8.08 7.83 6.44
C TYR A 4 -9.43 8.21 7.04
N ILE A 5 -10.38 8.63 6.21
CA ILE A 5 -11.74 8.99 6.59
C ILE A 5 -12.65 7.84 6.14
N ALA A 6 -13.21 7.13 7.12
CA ALA A 6 -14.17 6.06 6.89
C ALA A 6 -15.59 6.62 7.17
N ASP A 7 -16.35 6.89 6.11
CA ASP A 7 -17.73 7.39 6.16
C ASP A 7 -18.66 6.37 5.47
N PRO A 8 -19.93 6.20 5.92
CA PRO A 8 -20.74 5.06 5.47
C PRO A 8 -21.20 5.20 4.02
N ASP A 9 -21.19 6.42 3.48
CA ASP A 9 -21.57 6.68 2.10
C ASP A 9 -20.34 6.67 1.20
N GLU A 10 -19.21 7.17 1.69
CA GLU A 10 -17.98 7.26 0.90
C GLU A 10 -16.73 7.36 1.76
N TRP A 11 -15.59 6.82 1.31
CA TRP A 11 -14.33 7.00 2.02
C TRP A 11 -13.40 7.99 1.33
N CYS A 12 -12.49 8.58 2.11
CA CYS A 12 -11.43 9.43 1.59
C CYS A 12 -10.08 9.12 2.26
N ASN A 13 -9.03 8.95 1.45
CA ASN A 13 -7.65 8.98 1.92
C ASN A 13 -7.02 10.31 1.53
N CYS A 14 -6.59 11.09 2.53
CA CYS A 14 -6.02 12.41 2.33
C CYS A 14 -4.62 12.49 2.94
N PHE A 15 -3.64 12.86 2.13
CA PHE A 15 -2.26 13.00 2.61
C PHE A 15 -1.49 14.08 1.88
N LYS A 16 -0.55 14.68 2.61
CA LYS A 16 0.34 15.71 2.08
C LYS A 16 1.45 15.07 1.25
N VAL A 17 1.70 15.60 0.06
CA VAL A 17 2.81 15.22 -0.81
C VAL A 17 3.79 16.39 -0.95
N ALA A 18 5.05 16.06 -1.20
CA ALA A 18 6.07 17.08 -1.46
C ALA A 18 5.75 17.78 -2.80
N ALA A 19 5.95 19.10 -2.82
CA ALA A 19 5.91 19.92 -4.03
C ALA A 19 6.88 21.09 -3.84
N ASP A 20 7.19 21.78 -4.93
CA ASP A 20 8.10 22.92 -4.89
C ASP A 20 7.48 24.06 -4.07
N GLY A 21 8.11 24.38 -2.94
CA GLY A 21 7.71 25.47 -2.04
C GLY A 21 6.59 25.13 -1.04
N PRO A 22 6.42 25.96 0.01
CA PRO A 22 5.27 25.87 0.91
C PRO A 22 3.97 26.32 0.20
N PRO A 23 2.79 25.76 0.55
CA PRO A 23 2.56 24.79 1.62
C PRO A 23 2.73 23.32 1.19
N GLY A 24 3.21 23.02 -0.01
CA GLY A 24 3.16 21.68 -0.61
C GLY A 24 1.78 21.34 -1.17
N LEU A 25 1.59 20.12 -1.69
CA LEU A 25 0.33 19.68 -2.26
C LEU A 25 -0.39 18.67 -1.34
N TRP A 26 -1.71 18.59 -1.49
CA TRP A 26 -2.53 17.57 -0.86
C TRP A 26 -3.08 16.63 -1.92
N ARG A 27 -2.96 15.33 -1.66
CA ARG A 27 -3.53 14.29 -2.49
C ARG A 27 -4.73 13.70 -1.78
N LEU A 28 -5.87 13.73 -2.45
CA LEU A 28 -7.11 13.08 -2.03
C LEU A 28 -7.35 11.88 -2.94
N VAL A 29 -7.88 10.82 -2.36
CA VAL A 29 -8.29 9.59 -3.06
C VAL A 29 -9.66 9.21 -2.54
N PHE A 30 -10.61 9.05 -3.45
CA PHE A 30 -11.99 8.64 -3.19
C PHE A 30 -12.36 7.48 -4.15
N PRO A 31 -13.37 6.66 -3.81
CA PRO A 31 -13.87 5.64 -4.71
C PRO A 31 -14.56 6.27 -5.93
N ALA A 32 -14.51 5.59 -7.06
CA ALA A 32 -15.22 5.94 -8.28
C ALA A 32 -15.99 4.69 -8.77
N ASP A 33 -17.15 4.91 -9.39
CA ASP A 33 -17.92 3.84 -10.01
C ASP A 33 -17.20 3.38 -11.30
N PRO A 34 -16.77 2.11 -11.40
CA PRO A 34 -16.04 1.63 -12.58
C PRO A 34 -16.90 1.58 -13.86
N GLU A 35 -18.22 1.63 -13.76
CA GLU A 35 -19.13 1.63 -14.90
C GLU A 35 -19.53 3.05 -15.36
N ALA A 36 -19.14 4.07 -14.59
CA ALA A 36 -19.40 5.45 -14.94
C ALA A 36 -18.43 5.96 -16.02
N ASP A 37 -18.86 6.98 -16.76
CA ASP A 37 -18.05 7.62 -17.79
C ASP A 37 -16.80 8.28 -17.19
N GLU A 38 -15.62 7.95 -17.73
CA GLU A 38 -14.34 8.44 -17.22
C GLU A 38 -14.20 9.96 -17.36
N GLU A 39 -14.71 10.55 -18.45
CA GLU A 39 -14.66 11.99 -18.68
C GLU A 39 -15.50 12.74 -17.65
N ALA A 40 -16.70 12.22 -17.33
CA ALA A 40 -17.54 12.75 -16.27
C ALA A 40 -16.90 12.63 -14.87
N LEU A 41 -16.27 11.49 -14.56
CA LEU A 41 -15.56 11.29 -13.29
C LEU A 41 -14.33 12.21 -13.14
N LEU A 42 -13.75 12.63 -14.27
CA LEU A 42 -12.63 13.56 -14.30
C LEU A 42 -13.08 15.01 -14.42
N ALA A 43 -14.36 15.33 -14.60
CA ALA A 43 -14.83 16.70 -14.74
C ALA A 43 -14.60 17.55 -13.48
N ASP A 44 -14.39 18.86 -13.65
CA ASP A 44 -14.15 19.80 -12.55
C ASP A 44 -15.25 19.72 -11.50
N ASP A 45 -16.51 19.82 -11.93
CA ASP A 45 -17.68 19.82 -11.04
C ASP A 45 -17.73 18.55 -10.16
N PHE A 46 -17.48 17.38 -10.76
CA PHE A 46 -17.47 16.11 -10.02
C PHE A 46 -16.35 16.09 -8.97
N VAL A 47 -15.13 16.46 -9.37
CA VAL A 47 -13.99 16.45 -8.44
C VAL A 47 -14.18 17.50 -7.33
N GLN A 48 -14.66 18.70 -7.65
CA GLN A 48 -14.97 19.73 -6.66
C GLN A 48 -16.03 19.23 -5.67
N GLU A 49 -17.12 18.62 -6.15
CA GLU A 49 -18.16 18.06 -5.28
C GLU A 49 -17.59 17.05 -4.29
N LYS A 50 -16.76 16.11 -4.77
CA LYS A 50 -16.07 15.12 -3.92
C LYS A 50 -15.19 15.77 -2.87
N MET A 51 -14.39 16.77 -3.25
CA MET A 51 -13.51 17.48 -2.31
C MET A 51 -14.33 18.25 -1.26
N GLN A 52 -15.39 18.95 -1.68
CA GLN A 52 -16.27 19.74 -0.82
C GLN A 52 -17.08 18.89 0.18
N LYS A 53 -17.39 17.63 -0.18
CA LYS A 53 -18.06 16.68 0.71
C LYS A 53 -17.23 16.37 1.96
N PHE A 54 -15.93 16.12 1.80
CA PHE A 54 -15.05 15.79 2.93
C PHE A 54 -14.44 17.01 3.59
N PHE A 55 -14.19 18.07 2.83
CA PHE A 55 -13.51 19.28 3.28
C PHE A 55 -14.27 20.48 2.74
N LYS A 56 -15.24 20.98 3.49
CA LYS A 56 -16.08 22.10 3.03
C LYS A 56 -15.28 23.42 3.02
N ARG A 57 -15.39 24.17 1.92
CA ARG A 57 -14.89 25.55 1.78
C ARG A 57 -15.91 26.41 1.04
N ASP A 58 -15.77 27.72 1.18
CA ASP A 58 -16.64 28.69 0.50
C ASP A 58 -16.24 28.95 -0.97
N SER A 59 -15.08 28.43 -1.38
CA SER A 59 -14.54 28.55 -2.73
C SER A 59 -14.09 27.19 -3.26
N ASP A 60 -13.84 27.15 -4.56
CA ASP A 60 -13.27 25.99 -5.23
C ASP A 60 -11.83 25.71 -4.81
N TYR A 61 -11.43 24.45 -4.99
CA TYR A 61 -10.06 24.00 -4.86
C TYR A 61 -9.25 24.28 -6.12
N ASP A 62 -7.98 24.63 -5.94
CA ASP A 62 -7.01 24.63 -7.03
C ASP A 62 -6.58 23.19 -7.32
N ILE A 63 -7.13 22.60 -8.38
CA ILE A 63 -6.88 21.21 -8.79
C ILE A 63 -5.70 21.19 -9.76
N VAL A 64 -4.52 20.85 -9.24
CA VAL A 64 -3.30 20.78 -10.05
C VAL A 64 -3.16 19.48 -10.86
N HIS A 65 -3.82 18.40 -10.41
CA HIS A 65 -3.77 17.10 -11.05
C HIS A 65 -4.96 16.22 -10.64
N ARG A 66 -5.46 15.43 -11.59
CA ARG A 66 -6.47 14.39 -11.41
C ARG A 66 -6.10 13.19 -12.27
N ASN A 67 -6.43 12.00 -11.78
CA ASN A 67 -6.21 10.76 -12.51
C ASN A 67 -7.14 9.67 -12.00
N LEU A 68 -7.61 8.82 -12.90
CA LEU A 68 -8.32 7.59 -12.58
C LEU A 68 -7.35 6.42 -12.67
N TYR A 69 -7.46 5.47 -11.74
CA TYR A 69 -6.63 4.28 -11.79
C TYR A 69 -7.39 3.07 -11.24
N ASN A 70 -7.20 1.96 -11.94
CA ASN A 70 -7.69 0.68 -11.48
C ASN A 70 -6.79 0.12 -10.39
N VAL A 71 -7.42 -0.47 -9.38
CA VAL A 71 -6.71 -1.08 -8.28
C VAL A 71 -6.65 -2.59 -8.50
N HIS A 72 -5.45 -3.14 -8.45
CA HIS A 72 -5.22 -4.56 -8.61
C HIS A 72 -4.53 -5.15 -7.38
N GLN A 73 -4.76 -6.43 -7.15
CA GLN A 73 -3.97 -7.26 -6.23
C GLN A 73 -3.48 -8.45 -7.03
N ARG A 74 -2.24 -8.37 -7.49
CA ARG A 74 -1.62 -9.42 -8.32
C ARG A 74 -0.18 -9.60 -7.89
N VAL A 75 0.26 -10.84 -7.89
CA VAL A 75 1.64 -11.25 -7.61
C VAL A 75 2.02 -12.24 -8.70
N ALA A 76 3.20 -12.07 -9.30
CA ALA A 76 3.73 -13.02 -10.27
C ALA A 76 3.88 -14.41 -9.65
N SER A 77 3.66 -15.46 -10.44
CA SER A 77 3.75 -16.85 -9.96
C SER A 77 5.17 -17.23 -9.51
N THR A 78 6.18 -16.61 -10.12
CA THR A 78 7.58 -16.65 -9.69
C THR A 78 8.26 -15.32 -9.98
N PHE A 79 9.21 -14.93 -9.15
CA PHE A 79 10.04 -13.73 -9.36
C PHE A 79 11.36 -14.06 -10.07
N ARG A 80 11.61 -15.33 -10.41
CA ARG A 80 12.82 -15.78 -11.12
C ARG A 80 12.46 -16.67 -12.31
N LEU A 81 13.10 -16.41 -13.44
CA LEU A 81 13.18 -17.35 -14.57
C LEU A 81 14.60 -17.38 -15.11
N GLY A 82 15.39 -18.36 -14.64
CA GLY A 82 16.81 -18.44 -14.95
C GLY A 82 17.56 -17.19 -14.47
N ARG A 83 18.01 -16.36 -15.41
CA ARG A 83 18.73 -15.09 -15.17
C ARG A 83 17.84 -13.85 -15.23
N VAL A 84 16.53 -14.03 -15.42
CA VAL A 84 15.55 -12.94 -15.42
C VAL A 84 14.89 -12.88 -14.05
N LEU A 85 14.87 -11.69 -13.46
CA LEU A 85 14.37 -11.45 -12.10
C LEU A 85 13.35 -10.30 -12.12
N LEU A 86 12.29 -10.44 -11.34
CA LEU A 86 11.24 -9.42 -11.17
C LEU A 86 11.37 -8.76 -9.80
N ALA A 87 11.13 -7.45 -9.74
CA ALA A 87 11.11 -6.67 -8.49
C ALA A 87 10.11 -5.49 -8.59
N GLY A 88 9.54 -5.07 -7.47
CA GLY A 88 8.56 -3.98 -7.42
C GLY A 88 7.33 -4.26 -8.27
N ASP A 89 6.84 -3.25 -8.99
CA ASP A 89 5.59 -3.34 -9.76
C ASP A 89 5.62 -4.41 -10.88
N SER A 90 6.80 -4.83 -11.33
CA SER A 90 6.94 -5.95 -12.27
C SER A 90 6.64 -7.31 -11.63
N ALA A 91 6.81 -7.43 -10.31
CA ALA A 91 6.62 -8.64 -9.53
C ALA A 91 5.27 -8.67 -8.82
N HIS A 92 4.80 -7.52 -8.31
CA HIS A 92 3.53 -7.42 -7.59
C HIS A 92 2.91 -6.03 -7.70
N VAL A 93 1.58 -5.98 -7.74
CA VAL A 93 0.78 -4.76 -7.68
C VAL A 93 -0.27 -4.91 -6.58
N ASN A 94 -0.44 -3.86 -5.78
CA ASN A 94 -1.35 -3.85 -4.63
C ASN A 94 -2.20 -2.58 -4.58
N ASN A 95 -3.17 -2.56 -3.67
CA ASN A 95 -3.92 -1.36 -3.40
C ASN A 95 -3.06 -0.30 -2.70
N SER A 96 -3.06 0.91 -3.25
CA SER A 96 -2.43 2.10 -2.66
C SER A 96 -2.90 2.43 -1.23
N ILE A 97 -4.08 1.94 -0.82
CA ILE A 97 -4.60 2.05 0.55
C ILE A 97 -3.68 1.24 1.49
N GLY A 98 -2.89 1.96 2.29
CA GLY A 98 -1.87 1.39 3.17
C GLY A 98 -0.43 1.74 2.78
N GLY A 99 -0.17 2.22 1.56
CA GLY A 99 1.13 2.73 1.14
C GLY A 99 2.23 1.67 0.99
N MET A 100 1.87 0.42 0.65
CA MET A 100 2.81 -0.71 0.68
C MET A 100 3.56 -0.96 -0.65
N GLY A 101 3.06 -0.48 -1.79
CA GLY A 101 3.68 -0.70 -3.12
C GLY A 101 5.15 -0.29 -3.20
N LEU A 102 5.43 1.03 -3.11
CA LEU A 102 6.81 1.55 -3.21
C LEU A 102 7.74 0.96 -2.13
N ASN A 103 7.25 0.84 -0.89
CA ASN A 103 8.04 0.28 0.20
C ASN A 103 8.42 -1.19 -0.06
N GLY A 104 7.49 -1.97 -0.61
CA GLY A 104 7.74 -3.35 -1.03
C GLY A 104 8.80 -3.42 -2.12
N GLY A 105 8.71 -2.58 -3.15
CA GLY A 105 9.69 -2.52 -4.24
C GLY A 105 11.09 -2.13 -3.78
N ILE A 106 11.23 -1.18 -2.85
CA ILE A 106 12.53 -0.83 -2.25
C ILE A 106 13.12 -2.04 -1.51
N GLN A 107 12.30 -2.75 -0.74
CA GLN A 107 12.75 -3.94 -0.01
C GLN A 107 13.08 -5.12 -0.94
N ASP A 108 12.37 -5.27 -2.06
CA ASP A 108 12.73 -6.22 -3.11
C ASP A 108 14.11 -5.90 -3.66
N ALA A 109 14.34 -4.63 -4.03
CA ALA A 109 15.62 -4.18 -4.58
C ALA A 109 16.77 -4.45 -3.61
N VAL A 110 16.65 -4.07 -2.34
CA VAL A 110 17.69 -4.33 -1.32
C VAL A 110 17.99 -5.82 -1.20
N ASN A 111 16.95 -6.65 -1.03
CA ASN A 111 17.12 -8.09 -0.87
C ASN A 111 17.76 -8.73 -2.12
N LEU A 112 17.36 -8.28 -3.30
CA LEU A 112 17.88 -8.75 -4.58
C LEU A 112 19.34 -8.36 -4.78
N THR A 113 19.68 -7.09 -4.54
CA THR A 113 21.04 -6.59 -4.79
C THR A 113 22.07 -7.23 -3.87
N ASP A 114 21.72 -7.48 -2.61
CA ASP A 114 22.61 -8.14 -1.65
C ASP A 114 22.99 -9.54 -2.14
N LYS A 115 22.01 -10.30 -2.62
CA LYS A 115 22.23 -11.66 -3.13
C LYS A 115 22.91 -11.67 -4.51
N LEU A 116 22.58 -10.71 -5.38
CA LEU A 116 23.28 -10.56 -6.66
C LEU A 116 24.76 -10.26 -6.44
N ALA A 117 25.10 -9.43 -5.45
CA ALA A 117 26.48 -9.15 -5.10
C ALA A 117 27.20 -10.45 -4.64
N ALA A 118 26.60 -11.23 -3.75
CA ALA A 118 27.16 -12.50 -3.29
C ALA A 118 27.43 -13.48 -4.46
N VAL A 119 26.50 -13.60 -5.41
CA VAL A 119 26.67 -14.49 -6.58
C VAL A 119 27.72 -13.96 -7.56
N ILE A 120 27.67 -12.67 -7.90
CA ILE A 120 28.49 -12.09 -8.97
C ILE A 120 29.93 -11.80 -8.50
N VAL A 121 30.07 -11.29 -7.27
CA VAL A 121 31.34 -10.80 -6.73
C VAL A 121 32.03 -11.89 -5.90
N ASP A 122 31.28 -12.56 -5.04
CA ASP A 122 31.84 -13.52 -4.08
C ASP A 122 31.79 -14.97 -4.58
N GLY A 123 31.13 -15.21 -5.71
CA GLY A 123 31.04 -16.53 -6.35
C GLY A 123 30.11 -17.51 -5.64
N GLU A 124 29.15 -17.01 -4.86
CA GLU A 124 28.13 -17.85 -4.22
C GLU A 124 27.16 -18.47 -5.24
N ASP A 125 26.43 -19.49 -4.79
CA ASP A 125 25.51 -20.26 -5.63
C ASP A 125 24.31 -19.41 -6.10
N GLU A 126 23.94 -19.54 -7.39
CA GLU A 126 22.79 -18.85 -7.97
C GLU A 126 21.45 -19.26 -7.32
N ASN A 127 21.41 -20.36 -6.57
CA ASN A 127 20.28 -20.77 -5.73
C ASN A 127 19.85 -19.68 -4.73
N LEU A 128 20.72 -18.71 -4.38
CA LEU A 128 20.30 -17.53 -3.64
C LEU A 128 19.16 -16.76 -4.32
N MET A 129 19.05 -16.80 -5.65
CA MET A 129 17.94 -16.17 -6.36
C MET A 129 16.60 -16.90 -6.15
N ASP A 130 16.62 -18.20 -5.82
CA ASP A 130 15.41 -18.93 -5.40
C ASP A 130 14.98 -18.49 -4.00
N LEU A 131 15.94 -18.26 -3.10
CA LEU A 131 15.66 -17.66 -1.80
C LEU A 131 15.11 -16.24 -1.93
N TYR A 132 15.57 -15.46 -2.91
CA TYR A 132 14.98 -14.16 -3.24
C TYR A 132 13.51 -14.31 -3.64
N ASP A 133 13.19 -15.16 -4.63
CA ASP A 133 11.80 -15.41 -5.05
C ASP A 133 10.96 -15.81 -3.85
N LYS A 134 11.44 -16.77 -3.07
CA LYS A 134 10.71 -17.24 -1.90
C LYS A 134 10.43 -16.13 -0.88
N GLN A 135 11.47 -15.44 -0.41
CA GLN A 135 11.34 -14.40 0.62
C GLN A 135 10.41 -13.28 0.15
N ARG A 136 10.55 -12.83 -1.10
CA ARG A 136 9.81 -11.67 -1.60
C ARG A 136 8.39 -12.02 -2.05
N ARG A 137 8.17 -13.19 -2.61
CA ARG A 137 6.83 -13.66 -2.99
C ARG A 137 5.99 -14.03 -1.78
N THR A 138 6.56 -14.72 -0.77
CA THR A 138 5.88 -14.96 0.52
C THR A 138 5.49 -13.64 1.16
N TYR A 139 6.38 -12.64 1.12
CA TYR A 139 6.07 -11.30 1.60
C TYR A 139 4.89 -10.64 0.89
N ALA A 140 4.92 -10.63 -0.44
CA ALA A 140 3.90 -10.02 -1.27
C ALA A 140 2.53 -10.69 -1.10
N VAL A 141 2.49 -12.01 -0.92
CA VAL A 141 1.25 -12.77 -0.73
C VAL A 141 0.74 -12.68 0.71
N GLU A 142 1.56 -13.04 1.70
CA GLU A 142 1.08 -13.21 3.07
C GLU A 142 0.86 -11.87 3.79
N PHE A 143 1.73 -10.89 3.58
CA PHE A 143 1.70 -9.67 4.41
C PHE A 143 1.04 -8.51 3.70
N VAL A 144 1.43 -8.26 2.45
CA VAL A 144 0.93 -7.10 1.70
C VAL A 144 -0.54 -7.29 1.33
N GLN A 145 -0.91 -8.44 0.78
CA GLN A 145 -2.31 -8.66 0.41
C GLN A 145 -3.21 -8.68 1.65
N GLU A 146 -2.87 -9.45 2.68
CA GLU A 146 -3.70 -9.53 3.90
C GLU A 146 -3.93 -8.14 4.52
N GLN A 147 -2.86 -7.36 4.69
CA GLN A 147 -2.96 -6.07 5.34
C GLN A 147 -3.67 -5.02 4.47
N THR A 148 -3.43 -5.00 3.15
CA THR A 148 -4.14 -4.07 2.25
C THR A 148 -5.62 -4.43 2.12
N ILE A 149 -5.98 -5.72 2.11
CA ILE A 149 -7.38 -6.19 2.14
C ILE A 149 -8.07 -5.75 3.43
N ALA A 150 -7.43 -6.00 4.58
CA ALA A 150 -7.99 -5.62 5.88
C ALA A 150 -8.20 -4.10 6.00
N ASN A 151 -7.23 -3.30 5.51
CA ASN A 151 -7.36 -1.84 5.47
C ASN A 151 -8.51 -1.39 4.56
N LYS A 152 -8.63 -1.97 3.35
CA LYS A 152 -9.71 -1.65 2.41
C LYS A 152 -11.07 -1.98 3.02
N LYS A 153 -11.25 -3.21 3.53
CA LYS A 153 -12.49 -3.66 4.16
C LYS A 153 -12.94 -2.77 5.32
N ARG A 154 -11.99 -2.34 6.16
CA ARG A 154 -12.28 -1.41 7.27
C ARG A 154 -12.69 -0.04 6.78
N LEU A 155 -12.07 0.45 5.71
CA LEU A 155 -12.33 1.77 5.14
C LEU A 155 -13.69 1.82 4.41
N GLU A 156 -14.07 0.74 3.73
CA GLU A 156 -15.31 0.58 2.97
C GLU A 156 -16.50 0.06 3.80
N ALA A 157 -16.31 -0.14 5.11
CA ALA A 157 -17.38 -0.66 5.97
C ALA A 157 -18.56 0.33 6.05
N THR A 158 -19.74 -0.10 5.61
CA THR A 158 -20.99 0.65 5.66
C THR A 158 -21.85 0.30 6.87
N ASP A 159 -21.81 -0.96 7.32
CA ASP A 159 -22.57 -1.46 8.46
C ASP A 159 -22.22 -0.72 9.79
N PRO A 160 -23.20 -0.12 10.50
CA PRO A 160 -22.93 0.67 11.69
C PRO A 160 -22.25 -0.10 12.84
N GLU A 161 -22.63 -1.37 13.06
CA GLU A 161 -22.06 -2.18 14.14
C GLU A 161 -20.61 -2.54 13.85
N ALA A 162 -20.32 -2.98 12.62
CA ALA A 162 -18.97 -3.26 12.17
C ALA A 162 -18.07 -2.02 12.23
N ARG A 163 -18.59 -0.84 11.85
CA ARG A 163 -17.87 0.44 11.94
C ARG A 163 -17.57 0.82 13.39
N ALA A 164 -18.55 0.70 14.28
CA ALA A 164 -18.36 0.98 15.70
C ALA A 164 -17.31 0.05 16.32
N ALA A 165 -17.39 -1.25 16.03
CA ALA A 165 -16.42 -2.24 16.47
C ALA A 165 -15.00 -1.95 15.93
N ASN A 166 -14.88 -1.60 14.65
CA ASN A 166 -13.60 -1.20 14.05
C ASN A 166 -12.99 0.02 14.74
N MET A 167 -13.80 1.04 15.02
CA MET A 167 -13.34 2.24 15.71
C MET A 167 -12.93 1.95 17.17
N GLN A 168 -13.69 1.10 17.87
CA GLN A 168 -13.35 0.66 19.21
C GLN A 168 -12.01 -0.09 19.22
N ASN A 169 -11.82 -1.05 18.32
CA ASN A 169 -10.57 -1.80 18.19
C ASN A 169 -9.37 -0.87 17.95
N LEU A 170 -9.52 0.16 17.10
CA LEU A 170 -8.47 1.15 16.86
C LEU A 170 -8.15 1.97 18.12
N ARG A 171 -9.16 2.37 18.89
CA ARG A 171 -8.97 3.10 20.16
C ARG A 171 -8.26 2.25 21.21
N GLU A 172 -8.66 0.99 21.37
CA GLU A 172 -8.02 0.06 22.30
C GLU A 172 -6.58 -0.22 21.92
N MET A 173 -6.31 -0.42 20.63
CA MET A 173 -4.96 -0.62 20.11
C MET A 173 -4.08 0.62 20.31
N ALA A 174 -4.63 1.82 20.12
CA ALA A 174 -3.89 3.08 20.31
C ALA A 174 -3.68 3.44 21.79
N GLY A 175 -4.62 3.03 22.67
CA GLY A 175 -4.56 3.32 24.10
C GLY A 175 -3.57 2.46 24.89
N ASP A 176 -3.11 1.34 24.31
CA ASP A 176 -2.13 0.45 24.90
C ASP A 176 -0.77 0.60 24.17
N PRO A 177 0.30 1.05 24.84
CA PRO A 177 1.61 1.26 24.21
C PRO A 177 2.21 0.02 23.55
N ALA A 178 1.98 -1.18 24.11
CA ALA A 178 2.51 -2.42 23.56
C ALA A 178 1.74 -2.81 22.29
N LYS A 179 0.41 -2.70 22.31
CA LYS A 179 -0.43 -2.93 21.11
C LYS A 179 -0.13 -1.91 20.02
N ALA A 180 -0.01 -0.63 20.36
CA ALA A 180 0.33 0.44 19.43
C ALA A 180 1.70 0.18 18.77
N ARG A 181 2.71 -0.21 19.55
CA ARG A 181 4.03 -0.55 19.02
C ARG A 181 3.97 -1.74 18.07
N ASN A 182 3.26 -2.80 18.43
CA ASN A 182 3.13 -3.99 17.57
C ASN A 182 2.42 -3.66 16.26
N PHE A 183 1.37 -2.84 16.32
CA PHE A 183 0.69 -2.34 15.12
C PHE A 183 1.63 -1.52 14.23
N LEU A 184 2.39 -0.58 14.81
CA LEU A 184 3.33 0.25 14.05
C LEU A 184 4.45 -0.57 13.40
N LEU A 185 4.95 -1.62 14.05
CA LEU A 185 5.93 -2.53 13.46
C LEU A 185 5.36 -3.30 12.26
N GLY A 186 4.10 -3.72 12.33
CA GLY A 186 3.39 -4.35 11.22
C GLY A 186 3.12 -3.36 10.07
N ALA A 187 2.54 -2.20 10.38
CA ALA A 187 2.23 -1.14 9.42
C ALA A 187 3.48 -0.55 8.74
N SER A 188 4.64 -0.60 9.40
CA SER A 188 5.94 -0.21 8.82
C SER A 188 6.66 -1.37 8.12
N MET A 189 6.00 -2.52 7.95
CA MET A 189 6.53 -3.73 7.31
C MET A 189 7.76 -4.36 8.01
N ILE A 190 8.14 -3.86 9.19
CA ILE A 190 9.32 -4.33 9.93
C ILE A 190 9.14 -5.78 10.41
N THR A 191 7.95 -6.11 10.91
CA THR A 191 7.64 -7.48 11.36
C THR A 191 7.81 -8.48 10.22
N ALA A 192 7.31 -8.13 9.03
CA ALA A 192 7.41 -8.98 7.85
C ALA A 192 8.87 -9.13 7.38
N MET A 193 9.66 -8.06 7.41
CA MET A 193 11.09 -8.13 7.07
C MET A 193 11.89 -9.01 8.02
N ARG A 194 11.58 -8.98 9.32
CA ARG A 194 12.22 -9.87 10.30
C ARG A 194 11.91 -11.34 10.03
N ARG A 195 10.63 -11.66 9.79
CA ARG A 195 10.22 -13.03 9.44
C ARG A 195 10.85 -13.51 8.13
N ASN A 196 10.95 -12.63 7.13
CA ASN A 196 11.63 -12.94 5.88
C ASN A 196 13.13 -13.26 6.06
N ALA A 197 13.81 -12.52 6.94
CA ALA A 197 15.24 -12.72 7.20
C ALA A 197 15.56 -14.06 7.88
N GLU A 198 14.57 -14.68 8.53
CA GLU A 198 14.68 -16.01 9.13
C GLU A 198 14.51 -17.15 8.11
N MET A 199 13.99 -16.86 6.92
CA MET A 199 13.79 -17.87 5.86
C MET A 199 15.13 -18.25 5.23
N THR A 200 15.31 -19.55 5.02
CA THR A 200 16.55 -20.15 4.52
C THR A 200 16.33 -20.90 3.20
N MET A 201 17.42 -21.38 2.60
CA MET A 201 17.39 -22.24 1.42
C MET A 201 16.61 -23.54 1.63
N GLU A 202 16.60 -24.10 2.85
CA GLU A 202 15.85 -25.33 3.15
C GLU A 202 14.34 -25.13 3.05
N ASP A 203 13.91 -23.87 3.17
CA ASP A 203 12.52 -23.53 3.02
C ASP A 203 12.15 -23.33 1.53
N ALA A 204 13.10 -23.09 0.62
CA ALA A 204 12.88 -22.75 -0.80
C ALA A 204 12.66 -23.96 -1.71
#